data_AF-A0A1M6W3A6-F1
#
_entry.id   AF-A0A1M6W3A6-F1
#
_cell.length_a   1.000
_cell.length_b   1.000
_cell.length_c   1.000
_cell.angle_alpha   90.00
_cell.angle_beta   90.00
_cell.angle_gamma   90.00
#
_symmetry.space_group_name_H-M   'P 1'
#
loop_
_entity.id
_entity.type
_entity.pdbx_description
1 polymer ?
#
loop_
_entity_poly.entity_id
_entity_poly.type
_entity_poly.pdbx_seq_one_letter_code
_entity_poly.pdbx_strand_id
1 'polypeptide(L)' 'MRISKLRNMSKSLFWGDRPLPENSEMKGVIETDNGRTGILLKLKNGMYVLGTAGTLSKLNQDKVRHKLKEA' A
#
# COMPACT_ATOMS: atom_id res chain seq x y z
N MET A 1 7.92 -1.70 10.43
CA MET A 1 6.86 -1.62 9.39
C MET A 1 5.55 -1.34 10.11
N ARG A 2 4.82 -0.32 9.65
CA ARG A 2 3.54 0.11 10.20
C ARG A 2 2.51 0.21 9.08
N ILE A 3 1.30 -0.31 9.29
CA ILE A 3 0.17 -0.15 8.39
C ILE A 3 -0.88 0.69 9.11
N SER A 4 -1.48 1.66 8.43
CA SER A 4 -2.51 2.54 9.00
C SER A 4 -3.69 2.67 8.06
N LYS A 5 -4.90 2.81 8.64
CA LYS A 5 -6.14 3.00 7.86
C LYS A 5 -6.03 4.24 6.98
N LEU A 6 -6.53 4.12 5.75
CA LEU A 6 -6.46 5.19 4.77
C LEU A 6 -7.42 6.33 5.13
N ARG A 7 -6.97 7.57 4.92
CA ARG A 7 -7.83 8.77 4.86
C ARG A 7 -7.85 9.29 3.42
N ASN A 8 -8.90 9.99 2.99
CA ASN A 8 -9.02 10.52 1.62
C ASN A 8 -7.79 11.32 1.16
N MET A 9 -7.20 12.10 2.07
CA MET A 9 -5.99 12.90 1.79
C MET A 9 -4.75 12.05 1.49
N SER A 10 -4.66 10.82 2.03
CA SER A 10 -3.49 9.96 1.90
C SER A 10 -3.30 9.39 0.49
N LYS A 11 -4.39 9.13 -0.25
CA LYS A 11 -4.27 8.64 -1.64
C LYS A 11 -3.64 9.69 -2.54
N SER A 12 -4.18 10.91 -2.53
CA SER A 12 -3.66 12.00 -3.36
C SER A 12 -2.20 12.32 -2.99
N LEU A 13 -1.86 12.32 -1.68
CA LEU A 13 -0.50 12.57 -1.22
C LEU A 13 0.53 11.55 -1.73
N PHE A 14 0.20 10.26 -1.74
CA PHE A 14 1.18 9.21 -2.05
C PHE A 14 1.07 8.64 -3.47
N TRP A 15 -0.08 8.74 -4.12
CA TRP A 15 -0.33 8.17 -5.45
C TRP A 15 -0.63 9.24 -6.51
N GLY A 16 -1.12 10.40 -6.09
CA GLY A 16 -1.67 11.43 -6.97
C GLY A 16 -3.03 11.05 -7.55
N ASP A 17 -3.44 11.79 -8.57
CA ASP A 17 -4.76 11.64 -9.21
C ASP A 17 -4.82 10.52 -10.25
N ARG A 18 -3.73 9.75 -10.40
CA ARG A 18 -3.70 8.62 -11.30
C ARG A 18 -4.68 7.53 -10.85
N PRO A 19 -5.32 6.80 -11.78
CA PRO A 19 -6.09 5.63 -11.43
C PRO A 19 -5.19 4.61 -10.73
N LEU A 20 -5.78 3.83 -9.82
CA LEU A 20 -5.09 2.67 -9.27
C LEU A 20 -4.92 1.62 -10.38
N PRO A 21 -3.93 0.71 -10.26
CA PRO A 21 -3.81 -0.43 -11.15
C PRO A 21 -5.13 -1.20 -11.27
N GLU A 22 -5.39 -1.77 -12.44
CA GLU A 22 -6.66 -2.45 -12.73
C GLU A 22 -6.98 -3.52 -11.68
N ASN A 23 -8.22 -3.51 -11.16
CA ASN A 23 -8.69 -4.45 -10.14
C ASN A 23 -7.83 -4.50 -8.86
N SER A 24 -7.07 -3.44 -8.57
CA SER A 24 -6.33 -3.33 -7.31
C SER A 24 -7.16 -2.64 -6.24
N GLU A 25 -7.05 -3.16 -5.02
CA GLU A 25 -7.70 -2.61 -3.84
C GLU A 25 -6.68 -1.89 -2.97
N MET A 26 -6.95 -0.64 -2.63
CA MET A 26 -6.15 0.09 -1.67
C MET A 26 -6.55 -0.33 -0.25
N LYS A 27 -5.55 -0.72 0.56
CA LYS A 27 -5.75 -1.25 1.91
C LYS A 27 -5.35 -0.28 3.02
N GLY A 28 -4.52 0.72 2.71
CA GLY A 28 -4.05 1.67 3.72
C GLY A 28 -2.84 2.46 3.28
N VAL A 29 -2.19 3.08 4.25
CA VAL A 29 -0.83 3.60 4.12
C VAL A 29 0.11 2.61 4.80
N ILE A 30 1.26 2.35 4.19
CA ILE A 30 2.32 1.54 4.76
C ILE A 30 3.61 2.34 4.86
N GLU A 31 4.26 2.23 6.02
CA GLU A 31 5.61 2.68 6.28
C GLU A 31 6.50 1.43 6.44
N THR A 32 7.47 1.27 5.55
CA THR A 32 8.40 0.14 5.54
C THR A 32 9.57 0.39 6.48
N ASP A 33 10.29 -0.67 6.87
CA ASP A 33 11.41 -0.55 7.83
C ASP A 33 12.58 0.29 7.30
N ASN A 34 12.68 0.48 5.99
CA ASN A 34 13.67 1.36 5.34
C ASN A 34 13.19 2.81 5.19
N GLY A 35 12.12 3.21 5.89
CA GLY A 35 11.62 4.59 5.92
C GLY A 35 10.82 5.03 4.69
N ARG A 36 10.44 4.11 3.79
CA ARG A 36 9.56 4.46 2.66
C ARG A 36 8.10 4.43 3.11
N THR A 37 7.36 5.46 2.73
CA THR A 37 5.93 5.58 3.02
C THR A 37 5.14 5.71 1.73
N GLY A 38 4.03 5.00 1.63
CA GLY A 38 3.12 5.11 0.49
C GLY A 38 1.84 4.34 0.69
N ILE A 39 1.07 4.15 -0.38
CA ILE A 39 -0.18 3.39 -0.30
C ILE A 39 0.12 1.88 -0.31
N LEU A 40 -0.58 1.15 0.55
CA LEU A 40 -0.63 -0.30 0.48
C LEU A 40 -1.72 -0.70 -0.51
N LEU A 41 -1.32 -1.37 -1.58
CA LEU A 41 -2.24 -1.91 -2.59
C LEU A 41 -2.24 -3.44 -2.54
N LYS A 42 -3.42 -4.04 -2.68
CA LYS A 42 -3.62 -5.45 -2.96
C LYS A 42 -3.97 -5.58 -4.44
N LEU A 43 -3.11 -6.21 -5.21
CA LEU A 43 -3.34 -6.48 -6.63
C LEU A 43 -4.35 -7.62 -6.81
N LYS A 44 -4.89 -7.77 -8.03
CA LYS A 44 -5.86 -8.82 -8.41
C LYS A 44 -5.40 -10.23 -8.05
N ASN A 45 -4.10 -10.51 -8.18
CA ASN A 45 -3.50 -11.81 -7.84
C ASN A 45 -3.32 -12.03 -6.32
N GLY A 46 -3.77 -11.11 -5.48
CA GLY A 46 -3.65 -11.19 -4.02
C GLY A 46 -2.29 -10.75 -3.47
N MET A 47 -1.38 -10.22 -4.30
CA MET A 47 -0.12 -9.64 -3.84
C MET A 47 -0.31 -8.24 -3.25
N TYR A 48 0.42 -7.97 -2.17
CA TYR A 48 0.53 -6.66 -1.56
C TYR A 48 1.76 -5.92 -2.09
N VAL A 49 1.58 -4.66 -2.49
CA VAL A 49 2.65 -3.80 -3.02
C VAL A 49 2.57 -2.41 -2.40
N LEU A 50 3.73 -1.74 -2.34
CA LEU A 50 3.84 -0.33 -1.99
C LEU A 50 3.65 0.49 -3.27
N GLY A 51 2.62 1.32 -3.30
CA GLY A 51 2.39 2.30 -4.35
C GLY A 51 2.90 3.69 -3.96
N THR A 52 3.71 4.29 -4.82
CA THR A 52 4.27 5.65 -4.65
C THR A 52 4.31 6.37 -5.99
N ALA A 53 3.61 7.48 -6.14
CA ALA A 53 3.60 8.34 -7.34
C ALA A 53 3.47 7.56 -8.68
N GLY A 54 2.57 6.58 -8.74
CA GLY A 54 2.38 5.73 -9.92
C GLY A 54 3.38 4.59 -10.10
N THR A 55 4.33 4.43 -9.17
CA THR A 55 5.28 3.29 -9.15
C THR A 55 4.86 2.24 -8.14
N LEU A 56 5.18 0.97 -8.42
CA LEU A 56 4.86 -0.16 -7.56
C LEU A 56 6.14 -0.86 -7.11
N SER A 57 6.29 -1.04 -5.81
CA SER A 57 7.39 -1.78 -5.19
C SER A 57 6.88 -3.04 -4.51
N LYS A 58 7.56 -4.17 -4.72
CA LYS A 58 7.23 -5.43 -4.04
C LYS A 58 7.48 -5.31 -2.54
N LEU A 59 6.55 -5.83 -1.76
CA LEU A 59 6.66 -5.96 -0.32
C LEU A 59 6.87 -7.43 0.07
N ASN A 60 7.41 -7.66 1.27
CA ASN A 60 7.41 -8.99 1.87
C ASN A 60 5.96 -9.39 2.21
N GLN A 61 5.44 -10.40 1.53
CA GLN A 61 4.03 -10.78 1.61
C GLN A 61 3.64 -11.33 2.98
N ASP A 62 4.49 -12.17 3.58
CA ASP A 62 4.23 -12.78 4.88
C ASP A 62 4.19 -11.72 5.98
N LYS A 63 5.14 -10.78 5.95
CA LYS A 63 5.20 -9.68 6.91
C LYS A 63 3.97 -8.78 6.83
N VAL A 64 3.54 -8.42 5.61
CA VAL A 64 2.34 -7.61 5.41
C VAL A 64 1.09 -8.34 5.87
N ARG A 65 0.95 -9.62 5.52
CA ARG A 65 -0.21 -10.45 5.94
C ARG A 65 -0.28 -10.59 7.45
N HIS A 66 0.85 -10.77 8.12
CA HIS A 66 0.91 -10.79 9.59
C HIS A 66 0.43 -9.46 10.17
N LYS A 67 0.98 -8.34 9.67
CA LYS A 67 0.61 -7.00 10.16
C LYS A 67 -0.85 -6.63 9.90
N LEU A 68 -1.45 -7.12 8.81
CA LEU A 68 -2.87 -6.92 8.52
C LEU A 68 -3.81 -7.76 9.40
N LYS A 69 -3.34 -8.86 9.99
CA LYS A 69 -4.12 -9.64 10.97
C LYS A 69 -4.10 -9.02 12.36
N GLU A 70 -3.04 -8.27 12.68
CA GLU A 70 -2.85 -7.59 13.96
C GLU A 70 -3.53 -6.21 14.04
N ALA A 71 -4.01 -5.67 12.92
CA ALA A 71 -4.53 -4.31 12.78
C ALA A 71 -6.05 -4.26 12.59
#